data_AF-A0A9P4HAW3-F1
#
_entry.id   AF-A0A9P4HAW3-F1
#
_cell.length_a   1.000
_cell.length_b   1.000
_cell.length_c   1.000
_cell.angle_alpha   90.00
_cell.angle_beta   90.00
_cell.angle_gamma   90.00
#
_symmetry.space_group_name_H-M   'P 1'
#
loop_
_entity.id
_entity.type
_entity.pdbx_description
1 polymer ?
#
loop_
_entity_poly.entity_id
_entity_poly.type
_entity_poly.pdbx_seq_one_letter_code
_entity_poly.pdbx_strand_id
1 'polypeptide(L)'
;LIKCPVGVTKSFSVHSDRTIQAFKQIIQRSEVIHPDRQRLFFAQWQLADVRTLGDYDISRECTIHVVLRFGGGGFQIPEPKMRGTLS
;
A
#
# COMPACT_ATOMS: atom_id res chain seq x y z
N LEU A 1 -2.07 -9.09 7.28
CA LEU A 1 -0.68 -8.96 7.80
C LEU A 1 0.09 -8.00 6.89
N ILE A 2 0.48 -6.79 7.30
CA ILE A 2 1.15 -5.84 6.38
C ILE A 2 2.67 -6.09 6.39
N LYS A 3 3.30 -6.05 5.21
CA LYS A 3 4.74 -6.32 5.04
C LYS A 3 5.42 -5.05 4.55
N CYS A 4 6.16 -4.36 5.41
CA CYS A 4 6.95 -3.19 5.03
C CYS A 4 8.29 -3.66 4.45
N PRO A 5 8.93 -2.97 3.47
CA PRO A 5 10.20 -3.38 2.91
C PRO A 5 11.29 -2.68 3.69
N VAL A 6 11.37 -3.09 4.95
CA VAL A 6 12.58 -3.01 5.76
C VAL A 6 12.60 -4.32 6.53
N GLY A 7 12.45 -5.46 5.85
CA GLY A 7 12.51 -6.80 6.47
C GLY A 7 11.53 -7.08 7.62
N VAL A 8 10.64 -6.15 7.98
CA VAL A 8 9.79 -6.21 9.17
C VAL A 8 8.34 -6.33 8.73
N THR A 9 7.73 -7.45 9.10
CA THR A 9 6.29 -7.68 8.90
C THR A 9 5.57 -7.11 10.11
N LYS A 10 4.66 -6.16 9.90
CA LYS A 10 3.92 -5.49 10.98
C LYS A 10 2.42 -5.62 10.73
N SER A 11 1.71 -6.13 11.72
CA SER A 11 0.28 -6.40 11.62
C SER A 11 -0.51 -5.17 12.05
N PHE A 12 -1.37 -4.64 11.17
CA PHE A 12 -2.33 -3.60 11.54
C PHE A 12 -3.73 -4.14 11.31
N SER A 13 -4.61 -3.92 12.30
CA SER A 13 -6.03 -4.23 12.19
C SER A 13 -6.75 -3.01 11.63
N VAL A 14 -7.14 -3.10 10.36
CA VAL A 14 -7.81 -2.00 9.66
C VAL A 14 -9.10 -2.48 9.02
N HIS A 15 -10.03 -1.54 8.93
CA HIS A 15 -11.38 -1.78 8.50
C HIS A 15 -11.49 -1.54 6.99
N SER A 16 -12.23 -2.39 6.26
CA SER A 16 -12.32 -2.34 4.78
C SER A 16 -12.98 -1.06 4.27
N ASP A 17 -13.77 -0.38 5.11
CA ASP A 17 -14.35 0.95 4.86
C ASP A 17 -13.33 2.09 4.89
N ARG A 18 -12.11 1.84 5.38
CA ARG A 18 -11.07 2.87 5.44
C ARG A 18 -10.44 3.09 4.07
N THR A 19 -10.17 4.37 3.78
CA THR A 19 -9.42 4.78 2.60
C THR A 19 -7.94 4.44 2.74
N ILE A 20 -7.28 4.27 1.61
CA ILE A 20 -5.82 4.09 1.55
C ILE A 20 -5.10 5.28 2.19
N GLN A 21 -5.61 6.51 2.02
CA GLN A 21 -5.08 7.69 2.70
C GLN A 21 -5.16 7.57 4.24
N ALA A 22 -6.29 7.12 4.78
CA ALA A 22 -6.44 6.91 6.22
C ALA A 22 -5.48 5.82 6.72
N PHE A 23 -5.25 4.79 5.91
CA PHE A 23 -4.28 3.74 6.21
C PHE A 23 -2.83 4.27 6.30
N LYS A 24 -2.42 5.14 5.38
CA LYS A 24 -1.10 5.80 5.42
C LYS A 24 -0.89 6.64 6.68
N GLN A 25 -1.94 7.30 7.18
CA GLN A 25 -1.87 8.04 8.44
C GLN A 25 -1.62 7.13 9.66
N ILE A 26 -2.22 5.93 9.68
CA ILE A 26 -1.97 4.94 10.75
C ILE A 26 -0.49 4.53 10.74
N ILE A 27 0.06 4.24 9.55
CA ILE A 27 1.48 3.91 9.39
C ILE A 27 2.36 5.10 9.80
N GLN A 28 2.01 6.33 9.41
CA GLN A 28 2.74 7.53 9.81
C GLN A 28 2.80 7.66 11.33
N ARG A 29 1.70 7.43 12.04
CA ARG A 29 1.69 7.48 13.51
C ARG A 29 2.52 6.38 14.14
N SER A 30 2.60 5.20 13.51
CA SER A 30 3.33 4.07 14.07
C SER A 30 4.84 4.06 13.77
N GLU A 31 5.24 4.51 12.59
CA GLU A 31 6.63 4.43 12.10
C GLU A 31 7.27 5.82 11.90
N VAL A 32 6.51 6.91 12.09
CA VAL A 32 6.95 8.29 11.89
C VAL A 32 7.38 8.57 10.43
N ILE A 33 6.68 7.93 9.48
CA ILE A 33 6.97 8.03 8.04
C ILE A 33 5.92 8.90 7.35
N HIS A 34 6.35 9.93 6.61
CA HIS A 34 5.42 10.80 5.89
C HIS A 34 4.58 10.01 4.87
N PRO A 35 3.25 10.23 4.77
CA PRO A 35 2.36 9.49 3.86
C PRO A 35 2.78 9.57 2.40
N ASP A 36 3.38 10.69 1.96
CA ASP A 36 3.86 10.85 0.57
C ASP A 36 5.07 9.97 0.23
N ARG A 37 5.80 9.50 1.26
CA ARG A 37 6.96 8.60 1.10
C ARG A 37 6.57 7.13 1.18
N GLN A 38 5.29 6.84 1.44
CA GLN A 38 4.73 5.49 1.53
C GLN A 38 4.04 5.12 0.22
N ARG A 39 4.53 4.07 -0.43
CA ARG A 39 3.85 3.42 -1.56
C ARG A 39 3.24 2.11 -1.10
N LEU A 40 1.92 2.00 -1.19
CA LEU A 40 1.21 0.79 -0.79
C LEU A 40 0.98 -0.09 -2.02
N PHE A 41 1.25 -1.38 -1.89
CA PHE A 41 1.10 -2.39 -2.93
C PHE A 41 0.26 -3.55 -2.44
N PHE A 42 -0.70 -3.99 -3.24
CA PHE A 42 -1.49 -5.18 -2.99
C PHE A 42 -1.58 -6.01 -4.25
N ALA A 43 -1.32 -7.32 -4.17
CA ALA A 43 -1.33 -8.21 -5.33
C ALA A 43 -0.48 -7.71 -6.53
N GLN A 44 0.60 -6.96 -6.26
CA GLN A 44 1.46 -6.29 -7.26
C GLN A 44 0.89 -4.98 -7.86
N TRP A 45 -0.21 -4.46 -7.33
CA TRP A 45 -0.85 -3.21 -7.76
C TRP A 45 -0.60 -2.11 -6.74
N GLN A 46 -0.21 -0.93 -7.22
CA GLN A 46 -0.13 0.24 -6.36
C GLN A 46 -1.54 0.69 -5.96
N LEU A 47 -1.76 0.91 -4.67
CA LEU A 47 -3.02 1.38 -4.13
C LEU A 47 -3.15 2.90 -4.30
N ALA A 48 -4.31 3.34 -4.73
CA ALA A 48 -4.65 4.76 -4.89
C ALA A 48 -5.30 5.32 -3.61
N ASP A 49 -4.89 6.54 -3.23
CA ASP A 49 -5.33 7.18 -1.97
C ASP A 49 -6.85 7.43 -1.88
N VAL A 50 -7.49 7.62 -3.03
CA VAL A 50 -8.92 7.91 -3.18
C VAL A 50 -9.81 6.67 -3.04
N ARG A 51 -9.25 5.46 -3.11
CA ARG A 51 -10.00 4.20 -3.01
C ARG A 51 -9.99 3.67 -1.57
N THR A 52 -10.97 2.85 -1.25
CA THR A 52 -11.04 2.13 0.04
C THR A 52 -10.33 0.78 -0.07
N LEU A 53 -9.99 0.19 1.08
CA LEU A 53 -9.45 -1.16 1.13
C LEU A 53 -10.44 -2.19 0.54
N GLY A 54 -11.74 -2.01 0.80
CA GLY A 54 -12.80 -2.86 0.25
C GLY A 54 -12.92 -2.79 -1.28
N ASP A 55 -12.60 -1.65 -1.89
CA ASP A 55 -12.59 -1.49 -3.37
C ASP A 55 -11.52 -2.38 -4.04
N TYR A 56 -10.48 -2.76 -3.29
CA TYR A 56 -9.43 -3.68 -3.71
C TYR A 56 -9.62 -5.11 -3.17
N ASP A 57 -10.79 -5.41 -2.59
CA ASP A 57 -11.08 -6.68 -1.92
C ASP A 57 -10.11 -7.00 -0.76
N ILE A 58 -9.49 -5.96 -0.17
CA ILE A 58 -8.52 -6.11 0.91
C ILE A 58 -9.26 -6.35 2.22
N SER A 59 -9.20 -7.58 2.69
CA SER A 59 -9.79 -8.08 3.93
C SER A 59 -8.77 -8.22 5.06
N ARG A 60 -9.26 -8.60 6.26
CA ARG A 60 -8.48 -8.65 7.52
C ARG A 60 -7.20 -9.51 7.44
N GLU A 61 -7.19 -10.52 6.59
CA GLU A 61 -6.05 -11.45 6.41
C GLU A 61 -5.16 -11.12 5.20
N CYS A 62 -5.45 -10.03 4.49
CA CYS A 62 -4.67 -9.64 3.32
C CYS A 62 -3.28 -9.09 3.69
N THR A 63 -2.33 -9.28 2.77
CA THR A 63 -0.97 -8.75 2.91
C THR A 63 -0.76 -7.56 2.00
N ILE A 64 -0.62 -6.37 2.60
CA ILE A 64 -0.25 -5.15 1.88
C ILE A 64 1.25 -4.96 2.02
N HIS A 65 1.93 -4.79 0.89
CA HIS A 65 3.33 -4.45 0.85
C HIS A 65 3.47 -2.93 0.87
N VAL A 66 4.00 -2.36 1.96
CA VAL A 66 4.41 -0.95 1.93
C VAL A 66 5.75 -0.88 1.21
N VAL A 67 6.11 0.23 0.54
CA VAL A 67 7.46 0.57 0.08
C VAL A 67 7.81 1.99 0.45
N LEU A 68 8.96 2.14 1.09
CA LEU A 68 9.49 3.42 1.54
C LEU A 68 10.41 3.98 0.46
N ARG A 69 10.12 5.20 0.02
CA ARG A 69 11.08 6.00 -0.75
C ARG A 69 11.83 6.91 0.22
N PHE A 70 13.00 6.48 0.66
CA PHE A 70 14.00 7.40 1.21
C PHE A 70 14.67 8.10 0.03
N GLY A 71 14.85 9.42 0.10
CA GLY A 71 15.53 10.17 -0.95
C GLY A 71 16.95 9.65 -1.12
N GLY A 72 17.19 8.89 -2.19
CA GLY A 72 18.49 8.30 -2.54
C GLY A 72 18.36 6.86 -3.03
N GLY A 73 18.13 6.65 -4.34
CA GLY A 73 18.21 5.33 -4.98
C GLY A 73 16.85 4.75 -5.39
N GLY A 74 16.64 4.57 -6.70
CA GLY A 74 15.37 4.18 -7.30
C GLY A 74 14.96 2.73 -7.00
N PHE A 75 13.82 2.56 -6.33
CA PHE A 75 13.02 1.34 -6.42
C PHE A 75 11.93 1.57 -7.48
N GLN A 76 12.18 1.08 -8.70
CA GLN A 76 11.26 1.16 -9.84
C GLN A 76 10.48 -0.15 -9.94
N ILE A 77 9.31 -0.17 -9.32
CA ILE A 77 8.27 -1.16 -9.63
C ILE A 77 7.63 -0.77 -10.97
N PRO A 78 7.43 -1.72 -11.90
CA PRO A 78 6.87 -1.43 -13.21
C PRO A 78 5.42 -0.92 -13.10
N GLU A 79 5.07 0.10 -13.89
CA GLU A 79 3.69 0.58 -14.02
C GLU A 79 2.80 -0.49 -14.66
N PRO A 80 1.53 -0.63 -14.23
CA PRO A 80 0.61 -1.60 -14.80
C PRO A 80 0.27 -1.22 -16.23
N LYS A 81 0.65 -2.06 -17.20
CA LYS A 81 0.10 -2.01 -18.55
C LYS A 81 -1.32 -2.57 -18.47
N MET A 82 -2.33 -1.70 -18.52
CA MET A 82 -3.73 -2.15 -18.64
C MET A 82 -3.83 -3.02 -19.90
N ARG A 83 -4.04 -4.32 -19.71
CA ARG A 83 -4.38 -5.20 -20.81
C ARG A 83 -5.83 -4.86 -21.17
N GLY A 84 -5.98 -4.04 -22.21
CA GLY A 84 -7.26 -3.77 -22.83
C GLY A 84 -7.90 -5.10 -23.21
N THR A 85 -9.14 -5.27 -22.76
CA THR A 85 -10.01 -6.36 -23.16
C THR A 85 -10.64 -6.00 -24.51
N LEU A 86 -10.41 -6.89 -25.51
CA LEU A 86 -11.16 -7.12 -26.75
C LEU A 86 -11.13 -6.07 -27.88
N SER A 87 -10.41 -6.39 -28.96
CA SER A 87 -10.99 -6.83 -30.26
C SER A 87 -9.88 -7.39 -31.17
#